data_AF-A0A949X832-F1
#
_entry.id   AF-A0A949X832-F1
#
_cell.length_a   1.000
_cell.length_b   1.000
_cell.length_c   1.000
_cell.angle_alpha   90.00
_cell.angle_beta   90.00
_cell.angle_gamma   90.00
#
_symmetry.space_group_name_H-M   'P 1'
#
loop_
_entity.id
_entity.type
_entity.pdbx_description
1 polymer ?
#
loop_
_entity_poly.entity_id
_entity_poly.type
_entity_poly.pdbx_seq_one_letter_code
_entity_poly.pdbx_strand_id
1 'polypeptide(L)'
;MKKFEELRTCGWGVVVVVLSLLLPAAARPHRSDAWARSQFENAEHLHEALEARPAQQLTRSDYQRAINAYRRIYFEAPNSSKADPSVVAVAQLLEEMGRRFEDRAILQSAIQEYEFLRRQYPGSKARFNALFRMGEIYKEDLHDKAHADEVFNEFLRRYPRNQFAEQARKALGQSDEKAAAASEAKTADASLNKAVSVSHEGTSGPTSSQTASLKHSPASHERTGVARVTGIRHWSKADATHVAIDLEDEVKFRSGRLDHPDRIFFDFLDTKLDPSIGSK
;
A
#
# COMPACT_ATOMS: atom_id res chain seq x y z
N MET A 1 25.69 73.24 -36.52
CA MET A 1 26.38 74.21 -35.65
C MET A 1 25.77 74.13 -34.25
N LYS A 2 26.63 74.22 -33.22
CA LYS A 2 26.40 74.12 -31.75
C LYS A 2 26.27 72.67 -31.25
N LYS A 3 27.31 72.00 -30.68
CA LYS A 3 28.09 72.22 -29.43
C LYS A 3 27.17 72.48 -28.22
N PHE A 4 27.31 71.95 -27.00
CA PHE A 4 28.24 71.06 -26.28
C PHE A 4 27.52 70.75 -24.94
N GLU A 5 27.77 69.61 -24.28
CA GLU A 5 28.14 69.48 -22.84
C GLU A 5 27.74 68.13 -22.21
N GLU A 6 28.77 67.47 -21.68
CA GLU A 6 28.70 66.36 -20.72
C GLU A 6 28.14 66.83 -19.38
N LEU A 7 27.35 65.97 -18.71
CA LEU A 7 27.34 65.92 -17.26
C LEU A 7 27.36 64.47 -16.78
N ARG A 8 28.49 64.12 -16.15
CA ARG A 8 28.70 62.94 -15.32
C ARG A 8 27.95 63.10 -14.01
N THR A 9 27.15 62.11 -13.60
CA THR A 9 26.80 61.93 -12.18
C THR A 9 26.63 60.45 -11.82
N CYS A 10 27.39 60.03 -10.81
CA CYS A 10 27.22 58.80 -10.03
C CYS A 10 25.78 58.63 -9.53
N GLY A 11 25.25 57.41 -9.62
CA GLY A 11 23.96 57.01 -9.05
C GLY A 11 24.09 55.63 -8.41
N TRP A 12 23.66 55.51 -7.17
CA TRP A 12 23.99 54.45 -6.21
C TRP A 12 23.53 53.05 -6.62
N GLY A 13 24.36 52.05 -6.34
CA GLY A 13 23.98 50.65 -6.39
C GLY A 13 22.96 50.34 -5.31
N VAL A 14 21.72 50.08 -5.71
CA VAL A 14 20.70 49.49 -4.85
C VAL A 14 20.94 47.98 -4.85
N VAL A 15 21.58 47.47 -3.80
CA VAL A 15 21.61 46.03 -3.53
C VAL A 15 20.24 45.64 -3.02
N VAL A 16 19.37 45.16 -3.91
CA VAL A 16 18.12 44.51 -3.53
C VAL A 16 18.49 43.13 -2.98
N VAL A 17 18.60 43.01 -1.66
CA VAL A 17 18.64 41.71 -0.99
C VAL A 17 17.23 41.12 -1.09
N VAL A 18 16.98 40.36 -2.15
CA VAL A 18 15.80 39.50 -2.26
C VAL A 18 15.98 38.38 -1.25
N LEU A 19 15.48 38.61 -0.02
CA LEU A 19 15.38 37.57 1.00
C LEU A 19 14.27 36.60 0.55
N SER A 20 14.65 35.65 -0.30
CA SER A 20 13.81 34.55 -0.73
C SER A 20 13.47 33.70 0.49
N LEU A 21 12.27 33.89 1.05
CA LEU A 21 11.65 32.98 1.99
C LEU A 21 11.48 31.61 1.31
N LEU A 22 12.49 30.77 1.47
CA LEU A 22 12.43 29.34 1.24
C LEU A 22 11.50 28.74 2.30
N LEU A 23 10.20 28.78 2.05
CA LEU A 23 9.25 27.92 2.76
C LEU A 23 9.66 26.47 2.46
N PRO A 24 10.08 25.67 3.46
CA PRO A 24 10.24 24.24 3.25
C PRO A 24 8.87 23.69 2.87
N ALA A 25 8.80 22.97 1.75
CA ALA A 25 7.73 22.01 1.57
C ALA A 25 7.78 21.12 2.82
N ALA A 26 6.66 21.03 3.52
CA ALA A 26 6.54 20.14 4.66
C ALA A 26 5.74 18.95 4.15
N ALA A 27 6.39 17.80 4.05
CA ALA A 27 5.74 16.52 3.86
C ALA A 27 4.69 16.43 4.96
N ARG A 28 3.41 16.32 4.57
CA ARG A 28 2.32 16.25 5.55
C ARG A 28 2.58 15.03 6.40
N PRO A 29 2.87 15.18 7.71
CA PRO A 29 3.14 14.04 8.54
C PRO A 29 1.90 13.14 8.53
N HIS A 30 2.11 11.83 8.33
CA HIS A 30 1.03 10.86 8.47
C HIS A 30 0.38 11.01 9.85
N ARG A 31 -0.94 10.79 9.89
CA ARG A 31 -1.69 10.87 11.13
C ARG A 31 -1.20 9.80 12.12
N SER A 32 -1.32 10.11 13.40
CA SER A 32 -0.89 9.23 14.47
C SER A 32 -1.78 7.98 14.58
N ASP A 33 -1.26 6.95 15.23
CA ASP A 33 -2.01 5.72 15.52
C ASP A 33 -3.23 5.97 16.43
N ALA A 34 -3.15 6.93 17.36
CA ALA A 34 -4.29 7.35 18.18
C ALA A 34 -5.43 7.97 17.34
N TRP A 35 -5.09 8.79 16.35
CA TRP A 35 -6.06 9.32 15.39
C TRP A 35 -6.70 8.17 14.59
N ALA A 36 -5.88 7.24 14.11
CA ALA A 36 -6.36 6.10 13.33
C ALA A 36 -7.33 5.21 14.12
N ARG A 37 -7.10 4.99 15.42
CA ARG A 37 -8.03 4.28 16.31
C ARG A 37 -9.38 4.99 16.43
N SER A 38 -9.38 6.29 16.69
CA SER A 38 -10.61 7.07 16.79
C SER A 38 -11.38 7.09 15.46
N GLN A 39 -10.69 7.22 14.32
CA GLN A 39 -11.36 7.13 13.02
C GLN A 39 -11.88 5.72 12.72
N PHE A 40 -11.18 4.69 13.17
CA PHE A 40 -11.62 3.31 13.05
C PHE A 40 -12.91 3.07 13.85
N GLU A 41 -13.00 3.53 15.10
CA GLU A 41 -14.22 3.47 15.90
C GLU A 41 -15.41 4.13 15.20
N ASN A 42 -15.20 5.32 14.61
CA ASN A 42 -16.24 5.98 13.82
C ASN A 42 -16.61 5.18 12.55
N ALA A 43 -15.65 4.53 11.89
CA ALA A 43 -15.92 3.69 10.72
C ALA A 43 -16.71 2.42 11.11
N GLU A 44 -16.41 1.80 12.25
CA GLU A 44 -17.17 0.68 12.83
C GLU A 44 -18.61 1.10 13.13
N HIS A 45 -18.85 2.27 13.75
CA HIS A 45 -20.21 2.75 13.98
C HIS A 45 -21.01 2.97 12.69
N LEU A 46 -20.36 3.44 11.61
CA LEU A 46 -20.99 3.56 10.30
C LEU A 46 -21.30 2.20 9.68
N HIS A 47 -20.44 1.21 9.91
CA HIS A 47 -20.64 -0.17 9.48
C HIS A 47 -21.78 -0.84 10.27
N GLU A 48 -21.79 -0.74 11.59
CA GLU A 48 -22.88 -1.22 12.45
C GLU A 48 -24.22 -0.60 12.06
N ALA A 49 -24.25 0.71 11.79
CA ALA A 49 -25.47 1.40 11.34
C ALA A 49 -25.93 0.94 9.95
N LEU A 50 -25.01 0.48 9.09
CA LEU A 50 -25.33 -0.15 7.82
C LEU A 50 -25.94 -1.54 8.04
N GLU A 51 -25.32 -2.38 8.88
CA GLU A 51 -25.81 -3.72 9.19
C GLU A 51 -27.16 -3.72 9.91
N ALA A 52 -27.44 -2.70 10.74
CA ALA A 52 -28.69 -2.57 11.47
C ALA A 52 -29.91 -2.29 10.56
N ARG A 53 -29.69 -1.92 9.30
CA ARG A 53 -30.77 -1.61 8.37
C ARG A 53 -31.26 -2.87 7.65
N PRO A 54 -32.59 -3.01 7.44
CA PRO A 54 -33.13 -4.10 6.65
C PRO A 54 -32.48 -4.16 5.27
N ALA A 55 -32.21 -5.38 4.79
CA ALA A 55 -31.45 -5.57 3.56
C ALA A 55 -32.09 -4.88 2.34
N GLN A 56 -33.42 -4.82 2.30
CA GLN A 56 -34.22 -4.21 1.23
C GLN A 56 -34.08 -2.68 1.19
N GLN A 57 -33.61 -2.05 2.27
CA GLN A 57 -33.48 -0.60 2.38
C GLN A 57 -32.05 -0.11 2.17
N LEU A 58 -31.08 -1.02 2.00
CA LEU A 58 -29.68 -0.65 1.85
C LEU A 58 -29.40 -0.16 0.43
N THR A 59 -28.72 0.98 0.33
CA THR A 59 -28.36 1.62 -0.93
C THR A 59 -26.84 1.62 -1.11
N ARG A 60 -26.37 1.79 -2.36
CA ARG A 60 -24.93 1.97 -2.65
C ARG A 60 -24.31 3.12 -1.85
N SER A 61 -25.07 4.19 -1.61
CA SER A 61 -24.60 5.33 -0.82
C SER A 61 -24.32 4.95 0.63
N ASP A 62 -25.05 4.00 1.19
CA ASP A 62 -24.85 3.56 2.57
C ASP A 62 -23.53 2.80 2.71
N TYR A 63 -23.25 1.88 1.79
CA TYR A 63 -21.94 1.21 1.69
C TYR A 63 -20.81 2.20 1.49
N GLN A 64 -21.00 3.16 0.57
CA GLN A 64 -19.95 4.12 0.23
C GLN A 64 -19.54 4.99 1.44
N ARG A 65 -20.48 5.30 2.34
CA ARG A 65 -20.17 6.03 3.58
C ARG A 65 -19.23 5.24 4.49
N ALA A 66 -19.53 3.98 4.77
CA ALA A 66 -18.68 3.11 5.60
C ALA A 66 -17.33 2.86 4.91
N ILE A 67 -17.34 2.50 3.62
CA ILE A 67 -16.14 2.31 2.80
C ILE A 67 -15.22 3.54 2.87
N ASN A 68 -15.75 4.74 2.65
CA ASN A 68 -14.94 5.96 2.66
C ASN A 68 -14.33 6.27 4.04
N ALA A 69 -15.04 5.93 5.12
CA ALA A 69 -14.51 6.10 6.47
C ALA A 69 -13.27 5.22 6.71
N TYR A 70 -13.32 3.94 6.32
CA TYR A 70 -12.15 3.05 6.40
C TYR A 70 -11.03 3.47 5.44
N ARG A 71 -11.36 3.84 4.19
CA ARG A 71 -10.37 4.29 3.19
C ARG A 71 -9.47 5.39 3.71
N ARG A 72 -10.08 6.37 4.37
CA ARG A 72 -9.37 7.52 4.95
C ARG A 72 -8.26 7.10 5.91
N ILE A 73 -8.44 6.01 6.65
CA ILE A 73 -7.49 5.57 7.68
C ILE A 73 -6.17 5.12 7.03
N TYR A 74 -6.22 4.23 6.04
CA TYR A 74 -4.99 3.77 5.39
C TYR A 74 -4.42 4.79 4.40
N PHE A 75 -5.18 5.81 3.99
CA PHE A 75 -4.64 6.95 3.24
C PHE A 75 -3.90 7.96 4.14
N GLU A 76 -4.45 8.33 5.29
CA GLU A 76 -3.85 9.35 6.16
C GLU A 76 -2.85 8.75 7.18
N ALA A 77 -3.05 7.49 7.58
CA ALA A 77 -2.23 6.78 8.56
C ALA A 77 -1.83 5.36 8.06
N PRO A 78 -1.11 5.25 6.92
CA PRO A 78 -0.79 3.97 6.28
C PRO A 78 0.02 3.01 7.15
N ASN A 79 0.78 3.52 8.13
CA ASN A 79 1.61 2.71 9.04
C ASN A 79 0.95 2.45 10.41
N SER A 80 -0.32 2.82 10.58
CA SER A 80 -1.05 2.62 11.83
C SER A 80 -1.48 1.17 12.03
N SER A 81 -1.74 0.80 13.28
CA SER A 81 -2.33 -0.50 13.65
C SER A 81 -3.74 -0.73 13.10
N LYS A 82 -4.37 0.31 12.53
CA LYS A 82 -5.70 0.26 11.94
C LYS A 82 -5.69 0.30 10.42
N ALA A 83 -4.53 0.46 9.79
CA ALA A 83 -4.45 0.54 8.35
C ALA A 83 -4.88 -0.77 7.68
N ASP A 84 -4.32 -1.92 8.08
CA ASP A 84 -4.65 -3.19 7.45
C ASP A 84 -6.07 -3.70 7.77
N PRO A 85 -6.61 -3.62 9.00
CA PRO A 85 -8.04 -3.87 9.24
C PRO A 85 -8.96 -3.00 8.39
N SER A 86 -8.58 -1.74 8.14
CA SER A 86 -9.40 -0.84 7.32
C SER A 86 -9.44 -1.27 5.86
N VAL A 87 -8.31 -1.70 5.30
CA VAL A 87 -8.28 -2.25 3.94
C VAL A 87 -9.12 -3.53 3.85
N VAL A 88 -9.04 -4.41 4.85
CA VAL A 88 -9.86 -5.62 4.93
C VAL A 88 -11.35 -5.27 4.92
N ALA A 89 -11.77 -4.32 5.76
CA ALA A 89 -13.16 -3.86 5.84
C ALA A 89 -13.63 -3.26 4.50
N VAL A 90 -12.79 -2.48 3.81
CA VAL A 90 -13.14 -1.95 2.48
C VAL A 90 -13.34 -3.08 1.48
N ALA A 91 -12.45 -4.08 1.44
CA ALA A 91 -12.58 -5.19 0.51
C ALA A 91 -13.86 -6.01 0.75
N GLN A 92 -14.19 -6.27 2.03
CA GLN A 92 -15.39 -7.01 2.42
C GLN A 92 -16.68 -6.23 2.12
N LEU A 93 -16.72 -4.92 2.41
CA LEU A 93 -17.86 -4.07 2.10
C LEU A 93 -18.07 -3.93 0.59
N LEU A 94 -17.00 -3.86 -0.20
CA LEU A 94 -17.08 -3.89 -1.66
C LEU A 94 -17.61 -5.24 -2.14
N GLU A 95 -17.12 -6.34 -1.60
CA GLU A 95 -17.60 -7.68 -1.94
C GLU A 95 -19.10 -7.82 -1.65
N GLU A 96 -19.56 -7.43 -0.45
CA GLU A 96 -20.97 -7.49 -0.07
C GLU A 96 -21.84 -6.58 -0.95
N MET A 97 -21.40 -5.34 -1.18
CA MET A 97 -22.09 -4.40 -2.06
C MET A 97 -22.19 -4.95 -3.48
N GLY A 98 -21.10 -5.53 -4.00
CA GLY A 98 -21.04 -6.11 -5.33
C GLY A 98 -22.02 -7.26 -5.50
N ARG A 99 -22.10 -8.17 -4.53
CA ARG A 99 -23.09 -9.27 -4.52
C ARG A 99 -24.51 -8.76 -4.43
N ARG A 100 -24.77 -7.83 -3.52
CA ARG A 100 -26.12 -7.32 -3.26
C ARG A 100 -26.74 -6.62 -4.47
N PHE A 101 -25.93 -5.82 -5.17
CA PHE A 101 -26.38 -5.07 -6.34
C PHE A 101 -26.02 -5.77 -7.67
N GLU A 102 -25.57 -7.03 -7.62
CA GLU A 102 -25.15 -7.84 -8.77
C GLU A 102 -24.19 -7.09 -9.71
N ASP A 103 -23.27 -6.33 -9.13
CA ASP A 103 -22.39 -5.42 -9.86
C ASP A 103 -20.97 -5.99 -9.96
N ARG A 104 -20.65 -6.52 -11.15
CA ARG A 104 -19.33 -7.10 -11.45
C ARG A 104 -18.19 -6.09 -11.32
N ALA A 105 -18.40 -4.81 -11.58
CA ALA A 105 -17.35 -3.80 -11.45
C ALA A 105 -17.00 -3.53 -9.97
N ILE A 106 -18.00 -3.60 -9.09
CA ILE A 106 -17.79 -3.52 -7.64
C ILE A 106 -17.06 -4.77 -7.13
N LEU A 107 -17.41 -5.96 -7.62
CA LEU A 107 -16.70 -7.21 -7.29
C LEU A 107 -15.23 -7.17 -7.76
N GLN A 108 -14.96 -6.64 -8.95
CA GLN A 108 -13.58 -6.38 -9.41
C GLN A 108 -12.86 -5.39 -8.49
N SER A 109 -13.55 -4.35 -8.00
CA SER A 109 -12.98 -3.42 -7.02
C SER A 109 -12.63 -4.10 -5.69
N ALA A 110 -13.43 -5.08 -5.25
CA ALA A 110 -13.13 -5.89 -4.07
C ALA A 110 -11.85 -6.71 -4.26
N ILE A 111 -11.70 -7.37 -5.43
CA ILE A 111 -10.48 -8.11 -5.79
C ILE A 111 -9.26 -7.18 -5.77
N GLN A 112 -9.35 -6.00 -6.38
CA GLN A 112 -8.26 -5.01 -6.38
C GLN A 112 -7.86 -4.58 -4.96
N GLU A 113 -8.83 -4.45 -4.06
CA GLU A 113 -8.58 -4.07 -2.67
C GLU A 113 -7.92 -5.22 -1.89
N TYR A 114 -8.31 -6.48 -2.13
CA TYR A 114 -7.61 -7.65 -1.59
C TYR A 114 -6.18 -7.77 -2.10
N GLU A 115 -5.94 -7.49 -3.38
CA GLU A 115 -4.59 -7.41 -3.92
C GLU A 115 -3.76 -6.27 -3.31
N PHE A 116 -4.39 -5.11 -3.10
CA PHE A 116 -3.77 -3.99 -2.42
C PHE A 116 -3.35 -4.37 -1.00
N LEU A 117 -4.22 -5.02 -0.21
CA LEU A 117 -3.88 -5.54 1.12
C LEU A 117 -2.64 -6.42 1.07
N ARG A 118 -2.61 -7.40 0.15
CA ARG A 118 -1.49 -8.36 0.04
C ARG A 118 -0.17 -7.69 -0.34
N ARG A 119 -0.22 -6.63 -1.14
CA ARG A 119 0.97 -5.91 -1.62
C ARG A 119 1.48 -4.86 -0.62
N GLN A 120 0.58 -4.06 -0.05
CA GLN A 120 0.94 -2.96 0.84
C GLN A 120 1.10 -3.38 2.29
N TYR A 121 0.40 -4.43 2.70
CA TYR A 121 0.40 -4.94 4.08
C TYR A 121 0.82 -6.42 4.11
N PRO A 122 2.04 -6.77 3.63
CA PRO A 122 2.50 -8.16 3.57
C PRO A 122 2.64 -8.80 4.97
N GLY A 123 2.72 -8.00 6.03
CA GLY A 123 2.70 -8.45 7.43
C GLY A 123 1.30 -8.83 7.93
N SER A 124 0.23 -8.35 7.29
CA SER A 124 -1.15 -8.60 7.74
C SER A 124 -1.47 -10.10 7.68
N LYS A 125 -2.05 -10.63 8.76
CA LYS A 125 -2.54 -12.02 8.79
C LYS A 125 -3.72 -12.22 7.82
N ALA A 126 -4.43 -11.15 7.46
CA ALA A 126 -5.57 -11.22 6.55
C ALA A 126 -5.15 -11.48 5.09
N ARG A 127 -3.87 -11.33 4.73
CA ARG A 127 -3.37 -11.59 3.35
C ARG A 127 -3.66 -13.01 2.83
N PHE A 128 -3.73 -13.99 3.74
CA PHE A 128 -4.06 -15.37 3.38
C PHE A 128 -5.52 -15.46 2.97
N ASN A 129 -6.42 -14.95 3.83
CA ASN A 129 -7.84 -14.89 3.59
C ASN A 129 -8.13 -14.10 2.28
N ALA A 130 -7.49 -12.94 2.10
CA ALA A 130 -7.63 -12.13 0.89
C ALA A 130 -7.35 -12.90 -0.41
N LEU A 131 -6.26 -13.68 -0.48
CA LEU A 131 -5.97 -14.49 -1.67
C LEU A 131 -7.03 -15.56 -1.91
N PHE A 132 -7.56 -16.16 -0.84
CA PHE A 132 -8.64 -17.13 -0.95
C PHE A 132 -9.95 -16.48 -1.43
N ARG A 133 -10.35 -15.33 -0.85
CA ARG A 133 -11.54 -14.57 -1.25
C ARG A 133 -11.49 -14.12 -2.69
N MET A 134 -10.33 -13.70 -3.19
CA MET A 134 -10.16 -13.38 -4.62
C MET A 134 -10.57 -14.57 -5.51
N GLY A 135 -10.16 -15.80 -5.14
CA GLY A 135 -10.51 -17.01 -5.88
C GLY A 135 -12.00 -17.33 -5.79
N GLU A 136 -12.61 -17.14 -4.62
CA GLU A 136 -14.06 -17.27 -4.46
C GLU A 136 -14.82 -16.28 -5.32
N ILE A 137 -14.44 -15.00 -5.33
CA ILE A 137 -15.10 -13.97 -6.15
C ILE A 137 -14.97 -14.31 -7.64
N TYR A 138 -13.80 -14.72 -8.11
CA TYR A 138 -13.64 -15.14 -9.51
C TYR A 138 -14.53 -16.34 -9.86
N LYS A 139 -14.57 -17.35 -8.99
CA LYS A 139 -15.30 -18.60 -9.24
C LYS A 139 -16.82 -18.42 -9.15
N GLU A 140 -17.28 -17.80 -8.07
CA GLU A 140 -18.68 -17.80 -7.65
C GLU A 140 -19.43 -16.59 -8.20
N ASP A 141 -18.82 -15.40 -8.17
CA ASP A 141 -19.52 -14.16 -8.52
C ASP A 141 -19.23 -13.70 -9.95
N LEU A 142 -18.00 -13.87 -10.43
CA LEU A 142 -17.60 -13.46 -11.79
C LEU A 142 -17.65 -14.59 -12.82
N HIS A 143 -17.81 -15.84 -12.38
CA HIS A 143 -17.78 -17.06 -13.20
C HIS A 143 -16.57 -17.15 -14.14
N ASP A 144 -15.43 -16.60 -13.69
CA ASP A 144 -14.16 -16.62 -14.39
C ASP A 144 -13.30 -17.76 -13.85
N LYS A 145 -13.54 -18.96 -14.38
CA LYS A 145 -12.85 -20.17 -13.93
C LYS A 145 -11.33 -20.07 -14.12
N ALA A 146 -10.88 -19.43 -15.21
CA ALA A 146 -9.45 -19.32 -15.51
C ALA A 146 -8.72 -18.56 -14.40
N HIS A 147 -9.19 -17.37 -14.06
CA HIS A 147 -8.60 -16.58 -12.97
C HIS A 147 -8.81 -17.23 -11.60
N ALA A 148 -9.95 -17.87 -11.36
CA ALA A 148 -10.17 -18.63 -10.13
C ALA A 148 -9.12 -19.75 -9.96
N ASP A 149 -8.88 -20.53 -11.00
CA ASP A 149 -7.91 -21.62 -10.98
C ASP A 149 -6.49 -21.09 -10.72
N GLU A 150 -6.09 -19.98 -11.36
CA GLU A 150 -4.80 -19.34 -11.13
C GLU A 150 -4.61 -18.92 -9.67
N VAL A 151 -5.63 -18.26 -9.10
CA VAL A 151 -5.62 -17.75 -7.73
C VAL A 151 -5.59 -18.89 -6.70
N PHE A 152 -6.40 -19.94 -6.88
CA PHE A 152 -6.38 -21.10 -5.98
C PHE A 152 -5.08 -21.90 -6.07
N ASN A 153 -4.51 -22.06 -7.28
CA ASN A 153 -3.18 -22.67 -7.42
C ASN A 153 -2.09 -21.82 -6.75
N GLU A 154 -2.16 -20.50 -6.87
CA GLU A 154 -1.26 -19.59 -6.13
C GLU A 154 -1.41 -19.79 -4.61
N PHE A 155 -2.64 -19.87 -4.13
CA PHE A 155 -2.95 -20.10 -2.72
C PHE A 155 -2.32 -21.40 -2.21
N LEU A 156 -2.52 -22.52 -2.92
CA LEU A 156 -1.96 -23.82 -2.54
C LEU A 156 -0.44 -23.85 -2.60
N ARG A 157 0.16 -23.13 -3.55
CA ARG A 157 1.62 -23.04 -3.67
C ARG A 157 2.23 -22.25 -2.50
N ARG A 158 1.63 -21.13 -2.12
CA ARG A 158 2.15 -20.24 -1.07
C ARG A 158 1.79 -20.70 0.33
N TYR A 159 0.59 -21.28 0.51
CA TYR A 159 -0.01 -21.57 1.81
C TYR A 159 -0.54 -23.01 1.91
N PRO A 160 0.31 -24.04 1.63
CA PRO A 160 -0.14 -25.43 1.53
C PRO A 160 -0.73 -26.03 2.82
N ARG A 161 -0.42 -25.43 3.98
CA ARG A 161 -0.90 -25.86 5.32
C ARG A 161 -1.94 -24.92 5.92
N ASN A 162 -2.46 -23.96 5.15
CA ASN A 162 -3.48 -23.05 5.65
C ASN A 162 -4.84 -23.77 5.75
N GLN A 163 -5.68 -23.35 6.69
CA GLN A 163 -7.03 -23.91 6.89
C GLN A 163 -7.91 -23.92 5.63
N PHE A 164 -7.68 -23.01 4.68
CA PHE A 164 -8.43 -22.95 3.43
C PHE A 164 -7.81 -23.78 2.29
N ALA A 165 -6.70 -24.49 2.52
CA ALA A 165 -6.03 -25.28 1.48
C ALA A 165 -6.94 -26.39 0.94
N GLU A 166 -7.65 -27.13 1.81
CA GLU A 166 -8.61 -28.14 1.33
C GLU A 166 -9.75 -27.54 0.53
N GLN A 167 -10.25 -26.38 0.94
CA GLN A 167 -11.31 -25.68 0.19
C GLN A 167 -10.81 -25.23 -1.18
N ALA A 168 -9.57 -24.73 -1.29
CA ALA A 168 -8.97 -24.36 -2.56
C ALA A 168 -8.78 -25.55 -3.51
N ARG A 169 -8.38 -26.73 -2.99
CA ARG A 169 -8.27 -27.96 -3.80
C ARG A 169 -9.62 -28.43 -4.32
N LYS A 170 -10.63 -28.41 -3.46
CA LYS A 170 -12.01 -28.73 -3.82
C LYS A 170 -12.54 -27.76 -4.88
N ALA A 171 -12.25 -26.47 -4.74
CA ALA A 171 -12.61 -25.45 -5.73
C ALA A 171 -11.97 -25.70 -7.11
N LEU A 172 -10.77 -26.28 -7.16
CA LEU A 172 -10.09 -26.72 -8.37
C LEU A 172 -10.59 -28.06 -8.93
N GLY A 173 -11.50 -28.75 -8.23
CA GLY A 173 -11.93 -30.11 -8.59
C GLY A 173 -10.84 -31.16 -8.40
N GLN A 174 -9.80 -30.87 -7.60
CA GLN A 174 -8.72 -31.82 -7.32
C GLN A 174 -9.13 -32.73 -6.14
N SER A 175 -9.24 -34.03 -6.39
CA SER A 175 -9.46 -35.04 -5.35
C SER A 175 -8.19 -35.27 -4.51
N ASP A 176 -8.39 -35.67 -3.25
CA ASP A 176 -7.39 -35.69 -2.16
C ASP A 176 -6.08 -36.45 -2.48
N GLU A 177 -6.10 -37.42 -3.41
CA GLU A 177 -4.94 -38.25 -3.75
C GLU A 177 -3.78 -37.48 -4.40
N LYS A 178 -4.06 -36.47 -5.24
CA LYS A 178 -3.01 -35.72 -5.96
C LYS A 178 -2.32 -34.67 -5.07
N ALA A 179 -2.94 -34.33 -3.95
CA ALA A 179 -2.57 -33.26 -3.06
C ALA A 179 -1.66 -33.70 -1.90
N ALA A 180 -1.89 -34.90 -1.36
CA ALA A 180 -1.02 -35.52 -0.36
C ALA A 180 0.40 -35.69 -0.91
N ALA A 181 0.53 -36.23 -2.13
CA ALA A 181 1.81 -36.44 -2.81
C ALA A 181 2.61 -35.13 -3.03
N ALA A 182 1.95 -34.02 -3.35
CA ALA A 182 2.59 -32.72 -3.53
C ALA A 182 3.02 -32.05 -2.22
N SER A 183 2.33 -32.37 -1.11
CA SER A 183 2.68 -31.89 0.23
C SER A 183 3.85 -32.65 0.83
N GLU A 184 3.93 -33.97 0.59
CA GLU A 184 5.01 -34.85 1.04
C GLU A 184 6.31 -34.59 0.29
N ALA A 185 6.24 -34.35 -1.02
CA ALA A 185 7.41 -34.01 -1.84
C ALA A 185 8.10 -32.70 -1.43
N LYS A 186 7.34 -31.70 -0.96
CA LYS A 186 7.90 -30.41 -0.49
C LYS A 186 8.41 -30.44 0.94
N THR A 187 7.89 -31.35 1.78
CA THR A 187 8.42 -31.54 3.14
C THR A 187 9.73 -32.31 3.16
N ALA A 188 9.98 -33.20 2.19
CA ALA A 188 11.25 -33.89 2.04
C ALA A 188 12.40 -32.92 1.67
N ASP A 189 12.13 -31.96 0.79
CA ASP A 189 13.10 -30.95 0.33
C ASP A 189 13.51 -29.96 1.46
N ALA A 190 12.55 -29.57 2.31
CA ALA A 190 12.81 -28.72 3.48
C ALA A 190 13.54 -29.45 4.63
N SER A 191 13.51 -30.79 4.67
CA SER A 191 14.15 -31.60 5.71
C SER A 191 15.63 -31.91 5.40
N LEU A 192 16.04 -31.86 4.12
CA LEU A 192 17.43 -32.09 3.68
C LEU A 192 18.34 -30.86 3.88
N ASN A 193 17.80 -29.64 3.87
CA ASN A 193 18.57 -28.41 4.14
C ASN A 193 18.71 -28.05 5.62
N LYS A 194 18.18 -28.89 6.54
CA LYS A 194 18.29 -28.72 8.00
C LYS A 194 19.15 -29.83 8.64
N ALA A 195 20.11 -30.38 7.91
CA ALA A 195 21.03 -31.40 8.41
C ALA A 195 22.53 -31.02 8.28
N VAL A 196 22.84 -29.83 7.76
CA VAL A 196 24.21 -29.29 7.77
C VAL A 196 24.15 -27.95 8.49
N SER A 197 24.64 -27.94 9.73
CA SER A 197 24.93 -26.80 10.62
C SER A 197 24.35 -26.97 12.02
N VAL A 198 24.76 -28.04 12.73
CA VAL A 198 24.80 -28.07 14.20
C VAL A 198 26.09 -28.79 14.62
N SER A 199 27.07 -28.02 15.10
CA SER A 199 28.08 -28.45 16.08
C SER A 199 28.84 -27.21 16.58
N HIS A 200 28.39 -26.63 17.69
CA HIS A 200 29.13 -26.74 18.95
C HIS A 200 28.35 -26.12 20.12
N GLU A 201 28.11 -26.97 21.13
CA GLU A 201 27.70 -26.66 22.50
C GLU A 201 28.83 -26.00 23.30
N GLY A 202 28.44 -25.20 24.31
CA GLY A 202 29.36 -24.64 25.30
C GLY A 202 28.68 -23.71 26.32
N THR A 203 27.96 -24.31 27.26
CA THR A 203 27.22 -23.76 28.42
C THR A 203 27.99 -22.78 29.32
N SER A 204 27.32 -21.72 29.82
CA SER A 204 27.11 -21.36 31.25
C SER A 204 26.91 -19.85 31.48
N GLY A 205 25.87 -19.47 32.25
CA GLY A 205 25.65 -18.10 32.76
C GLY A 205 26.56 -17.75 33.95
N PRO A 206 26.48 -16.54 34.56
CA PRO A 206 25.21 -15.97 35.06
C PRO A 206 25.04 -14.41 34.96
N THR A 207 23.82 -13.98 35.27
CA THR A 207 23.31 -12.67 35.74
C THR A 207 24.27 -11.49 35.91
N SER A 208 23.96 -10.37 35.24
CA SER A 208 23.94 -9.05 35.89
C SER A 208 23.16 -8.03 35.05
N SER A 209 22.29 -7.31 35.74
CA SER A 209 21.58 -6.12 35.31
C SER A 209 22.53 -5.05 34.76
N GLN A 210 22.19 -4.44 33.63
CA GLN A 210 22.42 -3.01 33.43
C GLN A 210 21.60 -2.43 32.28
N THR A 211 20.88 -1.38 32.66
CA THR A 211 20.09 -0.44 31.88
C THR A 211 21.02 0.48 31.08
N ALA A 212 20.84 0.57 29.76
CA ALA A 212 21.32 1.68 28.93
C ALA A 212 20.42 1.74 27.68
N SER A 213 19.36 2.54 27.68
CA SER A 213 19.36 3.93 27.19
C SER A 213 20.29 4.14 25.99
N LEU A 214 19.83 3.75 24.81
CA LEU A 214 20.30 4.34 23.56
C LEU A 214 19.35 5.47 23.16
N LYS A 215 19.68 6.67 23.64
CA LYS A 215 19.27 7.94 23.04
C LYS A 215 19.58 7.89 21.54
N HIS A 216 18.55 7.89 20.71
CA HIS A 216 18.67 8.42 19.34
C HIS A 216 18.03 9.81 19.35
N SER A 217 18.84 10.81 19.66
CA SER A 217 18.59 12.18 19.19
C SER A 217 18.70 12.19 17.65
N PRO A 218 17.95 13.07 16.96
CA PRO A 218 17.95 13.13 15.52
C PRO A 218 19.30 13.69 15.06
N ALA A 219 20.18 12.83 14.58
CA ALA A 219 21.37 13.25 13.87
C ALA A 219 20.90 13.83 12.52
N SER A 220 20.89 15.16 12.45
CA SER A 220 20.95 15.92 11.20
C SER A 220 22.10 15.40 10.36
N HIS A 221 21.79 14.51 9.42
CA HIS A 221 22.72 14.20 8.35
C HIS A 221 22.60 15.33 7.34
N GLU A 222 23.63 16.18 7.27
CA GLU A 222 23.93 16.90 6.05
C GLU A 222 24.14 15.85 4.94
N ARG A 223 23.12 15.65 4.10
CA ARG A 223 23.20 14.75 2.95
C ARG A 223 23.36 15.60 1.70
N THR A 224 24.57 15.59 1.15
CA THR A 224 24.97 16.16 -0.14
C THR A 224 24.58 15.26 -1.32
N GLY A 225 23.41 14.62 -1.26
CA GLY A 225 22.94 13.65 -2.25
C GLY A 225 21.60 14.03 -2.84
N VAL A 226 21.44 13.85 -4.15
CA VAL A 226 20.14 13.93 -4.85
C VAL A 226 19.22 12.81 -4.35
N ALA A 227 17.99 13.16 -3.96
CA ALA A 227 17.01 12.19 -3.45
C ALA A 227 16.60 11.19 -4.52
N ARG A 228 16.19 9.98 -4.13
CA ARG A 228 15.88 8.91 -5.08
C ARG A 228 14.40 8.59 -5.16
N VAL A 229 13.89 8.42 -6.37
CA VAL A 229 12.59 7.78 -6.63
C VAL A 229 12.81 6.27 -6.64
N THR A 230 12.17 5.54 -5.73
CA THR A 230 12.37 4.10 -5.51
C THR A 230 11.23 3.22 -6.01
N GLY A 231 10.08 3.82 -6.33
CA GLY A 231 8.96 3.09 -6.89
C GLY A 231 7.95 4.02 -7.55
N ILE A 232 7.34 3.55 -8.64
CA ILE A 232 6.16 4.18 -9.23
C ILE A 232 5.12 3.08 -9.39
N ARG A 233 3.96 3.26 -8.76
CA ARG A 233 2.87 2.29 -8.71
C ARG A 233 1.58 3.00 -9.11
N HIS A 234 0.73 2.34 -9.88
CA HIS A 234 -0.57 2.89 -10.24
C HIS A 234 -1.65 1.83 -10.10
N TRP A 235 -2.87 2.27 -9.85
CA TRP A 235 -4.06 1.44 -9.94
C TRP A 235 -5.24 2.31 -10.38
N SER A 236 -6.07 1.76 -11.27
CA SER A 236 -7.25 2.45 -11.79
C SER A 236 -8.50 1.76 -11.26
N LYS A 237 -9.39 2.56 -10.68
CA LYS A 237 -10.79 2.21 -10.38
C LYS A 237 -11.67 2.78 -11.50
N ALA A 238 -12.97 2.47 -11.50
CA ALA A 238 -13.90 2.88 -12.57
C ALA A 238 -13.99 4.41 -12.75
N ASP A 239 -13.69 5.19 -11.72
CA ASP A 239 -13.83 6.65 -11.66
C ASP A 239 -12.52 7.42 -11.50
N ALA A 240 -11.40 6.75 -11.18
CA ALA A 240 -10.13 7.42 -10.91
C ALA A 240 -8.91 6.51 -11.10
N THR A 241 -7.82 7.09 -11.63
CA THR A 241 -6.49 6.49 -11.60
C THR A 241 -5.68 7.09 -10.45
N HIS A 242 -5.19 6.24 -9.56
CA HIS A 242 -4.30 6.62 -8.48
C HIS A 242 -2.86 6.25 -8.86
N VAL A 243 -1.93 7.16 -8.61
CA VAL A 243 -0.49 6.96 -8.81
C VAL A 243 0.20 7.22 -7.48
N ALA A 244 0.94 6.24 -6.98
CA ALA A 244 1.80 6.34 -5.79
C ALA A 244 3.27 6.33 -6.22
N ILE A 245 4.04 7.27 -5.69
CA ILE A 245 5.45 7.47 -6.03
C ILE A 245 6.23 7.38 -4.72
N ASP A 246 7.09 6.37 -4.63
CA ASP A 246 7.89 6.09 -3.44
C ASP A 246 9.22 6.86 -3.54
N LEU A 247 9.56 7.56 -2.47
CA LEU A 247 10.68 8.51 -2.40
C LEU A 247 11.55 8.18 -1.18
N GLU A 248 12.87 8.20 -1.35
CA GLU A 248 13.82 7.99 -0.21
C GLU A 248 13.81 9.14 0.78
N ASP A 249 13.61 10.36 0.28
CA ASP A 249 13.58 11.59 1.08
C ASP A 249 12.54 12.55 0.50
N GLU A 250 12.29 13.64 1.23
CA GLU A 250 11.39 14.69 0.78
C GLU A 250 11.95 15.45 -0.43
N VAL A 251 11.11 15.67 -1.45
CA VAL A 251 11.49 16.29 -2.72
C VAL A 251 10.50 17.36 -3.11
N LYS A 252 11.00 18.44 -3.70
CA LYS A 252 10.16 19.45 -4.34
C LYS A 252 9.71 18.93 -5.70
N PHE A 253 8.48 19.23 -6.09
CA PHE A 253 7.99 18.86 -7.42
C PHE A 253 7.18 19.98 -8.08
N ARG A 254 7.09 19.91 -9.40
CA ARG A 254 6.17 20.71 -10.22
C ARG A 254 5.19 19.76 -10.89
N SER A 255 3.95 20.19 -11.08
CA SER A 255 2.98 19.43 -11.88
C SER A 255 2.34 20.31 -12.92
N GLY A 256 1.86 19.67 -13.99
CA GLY A 256 1.19 20.35 -15.08
C GLY A 256 0.48 19.36 -16.00
N ARG A 257 -0.23 19.91 -16.98
CA ARG A 257 -0.88 19.15 -18.04
C ARG A 257 -0.23 19.52 -19.37
N LEU A 258 0.00 18.51 -20.19
CA LEU A 258 0.49 18.64 -21.56
C LEU A 258 -0.61 18.20 -22.49
N ASP A 259 -0.92 19.03 -23.47
CA ASP A 259 -1.84 18.68 -24.54
C ASP A 259 -1.03 18.03 -25.68
N HIS A 260 -1.55 16.97 -26.30
CA HIS A 260 -0.99 16.24 -27.45
C HIS A 260 0.25 15.35 -27.21
N PRO A 261 0.05 14.09 -26.77
CA PRO A 261 -1.19 13.54 -26.23
C PRO A 261 -1.45 14.06 -24.83
N ASP A 262 -2.72 14.07 -24.42
CA ASP A 262 -3.15 14.53 -23.10
C ASP A 262 -2.46 13.76 -21.98
N ARG A 263 -1.65 14.44 -21.17
CA ARG A 263 -0.88 13.86 -20.07
C ARG A 263 -0.77 14.81 -18.90
N ILE A 264 -0.79 14.26 -17.69
CA ILE A 264 -0.40 14.97 -16.47
C ILE A 264 1.05 14.58 -16.18
N PHE A 265 1.91 15.54 -15.91
CA PHE A 265 3.29 15.27 -15.50
C PHE A 265 3.57 15.77 -14.08
N PHE A 266 4.51 15.11 -13.43
CA PHE A 266 5.07 15.48 -12.14
C PHE A 266 6.60 15.47 -12.30
N ASP A 267 7.22 16.63 -12.16
CA ASP A 267 8.66 16.83 -12.28
C ASP A 267 9.27 16.97 -10.88
N PHE A 268 10.04 15.97 -10.46
CA PHE A 268 10.69 15.92 -9.15
C PHE A 268 12.09 16.53 -9.22
N LEU A 269 12.26 17.68 -8.58
CA LEU A 269 13.48 18.49 -8.64
C LEU A 269 14.60 17.84 -7.82
N ASP A 270 15.82 17.89 -8.34
CA ASP A 270 17.03 17.35 -7.69
C ASP A 270 16.92 15.87 -7.29
N THR A 271 16.21 15.08 -8.11
CA THR A 271 16.02 13.65 -7.89
C THR A 271 16.70 12.78 -8.94
N LYS A 272 17.02 11.54 -8.56
CA LYS A 272 17.41 10.48 -9.48
C LYS A 272 16.42 9.32 -9.40
N LEU A 273 16.14 8.71 -10.54
CA LEU A 273 15.43 7.44 -10.57
C LEU A 273 16.35 6.34 -10.06
N ASP A 274 15.81 5.45 -9.24
CA ASP A 274 16.51 4.21 -8.97
C ASP A 274 16.69 3.42 -10.28
N PRO A 275 17.88 2.83 -10.55
CA PRO A 275 18.13 2.06 -11.77
C PRO A 275 17.13 0.94 -12.02
N SER A 276 16.46 0.42 -10.99
CA SER A 276 15.40 -0.58 -11.12
C SER A 276 14.12 -0.07 -11.82
N ILE A 277 13.93 1.25 -11.93
CA ILE A 277 12.73 1.88 -12.50
C ILE A 277 12.95 2.33 -13.95
N GLY A 278 14.20 2.66 -14.32
CA GLY A 278 14.55 3.31 -15.59
C GLY A 278 14.75 2.39 -16.80
N SER A 279 14.60 1.07 -16.65
CA SER A 279 14.76 0.09 -17.74
C SER A 279 13.46 -0.63 -18.03
N LYS A 280 12.56 0.03 -18.79
CA LYS A 280 11.52 -0.63 -19.58
C LYS A 280 11.24 0.15 -20.85
#